data_AF-A0A5E7ZUY1-F1
#
_entry.id   AF-A0A5E7ZUY1-F1
#
_cell.length_a   1.000
_cell.length_b   1.000
_cell.length_c   1.000
_cell.angle_alpha   90.00
_cell.angle_beta   90.00
_cell.angle_gamma   90.00
#
_symmetry.space_group_name_H-M   'P 1'
#
loop_
_entity.id
_entity.type
_entity.pdbx_description
1 polymer ?
#
loop_
_entity_poly.entity_id
_entity_poly.type
_entity_poly.pdbx_seq_one_letter_code
_entity_poly.pdbx_strand_id
1 'polypeptide(L)'
;MAEISGLDLFGDPIQPDRETRGRPEHSWSLANSNKVLIAFARGLSVKEAAVAIGVSVPTLRKHYFAEVGKRQAARVRMEIAQLARLNDAASGGNVAAETVPASIWTALSHRRRHSTRRSR
;
A
#
# COMPACT_ATOMS: atom_id res chain seq x y z
N MET A 1 25.57 38.91 39.71
CA MET A 1 25.39 38.22 38.42
C MET A 1 24.58 36.98 38.71
N ALA A 2 23.37 36.86 38.16
CA ALA A 2 22.33 35.94 38.64
C ALA A 2 22.72 34.47 38.43
N GLU A 3 22.82 33.72 39.52
CA GLU A 3 22.90 32.26 39.50
C GLU A 3 21.50 31.71 39.29
N ILE A 4 21.20 31.29 38.06
CA ILE A 4 19.98 30.53 37.76
C ILE A 4 20.23 29.13 38.33
N SER A 5 19.90 28.95 39.61
CA SER A 5 19.95 27.67 40.29
C SER A 5 19.11 26.67 39.51
N GLY A 6 19.72 25.57 39.05
CA GLY A 6 19.06 24.48 38.33
C GLY A 6 18.12 23.65 39.22
N LEU A 7 17.23 24.33 39.94
CA LEU A 7 16.27 23.80 40.90
C LEU A 7 14.88 24.31 40.50
N ASP A 8 13.91 23.40 40.43
CA ASP A 8 12.50 23.69 40.16
C ASP A 8 11.84 24.38 41.37
N LEU A 9 10.62 24.88 41.22
CA LEU A 9 9.82 25.57 42.23
C LEU A 9 9.60 24.75 43.53
N PHE A 10 9.86 23.44 43.49
CA PHE A 10 9.78 22.53 44.64
C PHE A 10 11.14 22.11 45.21
N GLY A 11 12.24 22.67 44.70
CA GLY A 11 13.60 22.34 45.14
C GLY A 11 14.19 21.08 44.50
N ASP A 12 13.54 20.52 43.48
CA ASP A 12 14.05 19.38 42.74
C ASP A 12 15.05 19.81 41.67
N PRO A 13 16.16 19.07 41.45
CA PRO A 13 17.14 19.42 40.41
C PRO A 13 16.50 19.32 39.02
N ILE A 14 16.47 20.43 38.29
CA ILE A 14 16.03 20.50 36.89
C ILE A 14 17.00 19.66 36.09
N GLN A 15 16.58 18.45 35.72
CA GLN A 15 17.34 17.59 34.83
C GLN A 15 17.42 18.32 33.48
N PRO A 16 18.62 18.59 32.92
CA PRO A 16 18.71 19.13 31.58
C PRO A 16 18.02 18.15 30.64
N ASP A 17 17.20 18.67 29.72
CA ASP A 17 16.57 17.86 28.69
C ASP A 17 17.69 17.07 28.00
N ARG A 18 17.78 15.76 28.30
CA ARG A 18 18.45 14.84 27.41
C ARG A 18 17.59 14.88 26.17
N GLU A 19 18.01 15.69 25.22
CA GLU A 19 17.53 15.72 23.84
C GLU A 19 17.77 14.33 23.26
N THR A 20 16.91 13.42 23.69
CA THR A 20 16.89 12.05 23.26
C THR A 20 16.38 12.19 21.85
N ARG A 21 17.33 12.19 20.91
CA ARG A 21 17.17 12.09 19.47
C ARG A 21 15.75 11.60 19.17
N GLY A 22 14.90 12.52 18.71
CA GLY A 22 13.44 12.37 18.71
C GLY A 22 12.96 11.06 18.06
N ARG A 23 11.65 10.77 18.18
CA ARG A 23 11.02 9.58 17.57
C ARG A 23 11.62 9.34 16.17
N PRO A 24 12.23 8.17 15.90
CA PRO A 24 12.89 7.91 14.64
C PRO A 24 12.01 8.29 13.46
N GLU A 25 12.56 9.03 12.50
CA GLU A 25 11.82 9.41 11.30
C GLU A 25 11.35 8.13 10.59
N HIS A 26 10.12 8.17 10.07
CA HIS A 26 9.54 7.05 9.35
C HIS A 26 10.43 6.68 8.15
N SER A 27 10.92 5.44 8.09
CA SER A 27 11.70 4.95 6.95
C SER A 27 10.84 4.16 5.98
N TRP A 28 11.19 4.24 4.70
CA TRP A 28 10.62 3.36 3.69
C TRP A 28 11.02 1.91 3.97
N SER A 29 10.07 0.99 3.88
CA SER A 29 10.34 -0.45 3.95
C SER A 29 9.54 -1.20 2.90
N LEU A 30 10.09 -2.30 2.40
CA LEU A 30 9.42 -3.14 1.41
C LEU A 30 8.08 -3.68 1.92
N ALA A 31 8.03 -4.08 3.19
CA ALA A 31 6.82 -4.58 3.82
C ALA A 31 5.70 -3.52 3.83
N ASN A 32 6.03 -2.28 4.16
CA ASN A 32 5.05 -1.19 4.16
C ASN A 32 4.69 -0.75 2.74
N SER A 33 5.64 -0.73 1.81
CA SER A 33 5.39 -0.47 0.38
C SER A 33 4.38 -1.48 -0.19
N ASN A 34 4.55 -2.77 0.10
CA ASN A 34 3.62 -3.81 -0.31
C ASN A 34 2.21 -3.60 0.29
N LYS A 35 2.11 -3.24 1.58
CA LYS A 35 0.82 -2.91 2.20
C LYS A 35 0.14 -1.73 1.51
N VAL A 36 0.88 -0.68 1.18
CA VAL A 36 0.36 0.49 0.45
C VAL A 36 -0.13 0.10 -0.95
N LEU A 37 0.64 -0.69 -1.70
CA LEU A 37 0.24 -1.16 -3.03
C LEU A 37 -0.98 -2.07 -3.00
N ILE A 38 -1.10 -2.95 -2.00
CA ILE A 38 -2.28 -3.79 -1.78
C ILE A 38 -3.50 -2.93 -1.44
N ALA A 39 -3.34 -1.91 -0.59
CA ALA A 39 -4.40 -0.96 -0.28
C ALA A 39 -4.91 -0.27 -1.55
N PHE A 40 -4.01 0.18 -2.42
CA PHE A 40 -4.40 0.78 -3.71
C PHE A 40 -5.01 -0.22 -4.68
N ALA A 41 -4.54 -1.46 -4.72
CA ALA A 41 -5.15 -2.51 -5.54
C ALA A 41 -6.61 -2.79 -5.15
N ARG A 42 -6.91 -2.71 -3.84
CA ARG A 42 -8.29 -2.80 -3.31
C ARG A 42 -9.15 -1.57 -3.64
N GLY A 43 -8.55 -0.49 -4.14
CA GLY A 43 -9.23 0.75 -4.48
C GLY A 43 -9.27 1.77 -3.34
N LEU A 44 -8.51 1.57 -2.26
CA LEU A 44 -8.49 2.48 -1.12
C LEU A 44 -7.89 3.85 -1.51
N SER A 45 -8.33 4.87 -0.79
CA SER A 45 -7.80 6.23 -0.87
C SER A 45 -6.43 6.33 -0.20
N VAL A 46 -5.71 7.42 -0.50
CA VAL A 46 -4.41 7.73 0.12
C VAL A 46 -4.55 7.88 1.65
N LYS A 47 -5.70 8.39 2.12
CA LYS A 47 -5.99 8.52 3.56
C LYS A 47 -6.13 7.16 4.23
N GLU A 48 -6.89 6.25 3.62
CA GLU A 48 -7.08 4.89 4.14
C GLU A 48 -5.79 4.07 4.10
N ALA A 49 -4.99 4.23 3.03
CA ALA A 49 -3.68 3.59 2.94
C ALA A 49 -2.72 4.09 4.03
N ALA A 50 -2.76 5.38 4.37
CA ALA A 50 -1.94 5.96 5.44
C ALA A 50 -2.33 5.38 6.82
N VAL A 51 -3.64 5.25 7.07
CA VAL A 51 -4.18 4.59 8.28
C VAL A 51 -3.74 3.13 8.34
N ALA A 52 -3.78 2.40 7.21
CA ALA A 52 -3.39 0.99 7.15
C ALA A 52 -1.92 0.72 7.52
N ILE A 53 -1.03 1.70 7.33
CA ILE A 53 0.38 1.59 7.72
C ILE A 53 0.74 2.41 8.97
N GLY A 54 -0.24 3.08 9.59
CA GLY A 54 -0.05 3.84 10.83
C GLY A 54 0.74 5.14 10.67
N VAL A 55 0.70 5.78 9.50
CA VAL A 55 1.42 7.06 9.25
C VAL A 55 0.45 8.18 8.89
N SER A 56 0.93 9.42 8.98
CA SER A 56 0.17 10.58 8.51
C SER A 56 0.13 10.63 6.98
N VAL A 57 -0.90 11.24 6.40
CA VAL A 57 -0.99 11.45 4.94
C VAL A 57 0.23 12.18 4.35
N PRO A 58 0.77 13.26 4.95
CA PRO A 58 1.98 13.89 4.41
C PRO A 58 3.20 12.96 4.50
N THR A 59 3.34 12.14 5.54
CA THR A 59 4.39 11.11 5.64
C THR A 59 4.25 10.08 4.51
N LEU A 60 3.03 9.60 4.24
CA LEU A 60 2.79 8.66 3.15
C LEU A 60 3.19 9.26 1.79
N ARG A 61 2.78 10.50 1.51
CA ARG A 61 3.11 11.19 0.25
C ARG A 61 4.61 11.47 0.11
N LYS A 62 5.31 11.76 1.20
CA LYS A 62 6.76 11.99 1.22
C LYS A 62 7.55 10.71 0.96
N HIS A 63 7.28 9.64 1.72
CA HIS A 63 8.10 8.42 1.68
C HIS A 63 7.64 7.38 0.65
N TYR A 64 6.38 7.44 0.19
CA TYR A 64 5.79 6.47 -0.75
C TYR A 64 5.22 7.15 -2.00
N PHE A 65 5.86 8.24 -2.45
CA PHE A 65 5.43 8.99 -3.64
C PHE A 65 5.29 8.09 -4.88
N ALA A 66 6.24 7.16 -5.07
CA ALA A 66 6.25 6.24 -6.20
C ALA A 66 5.05 5.27 -6.18
N GLU A 67 4.65 4.81 -5.00
CA GLU A 67 3.50 3.95 -4.80
C GLU A 67 2.19 4.70 -5.01
N VAL A 68 2.10 5.95 -4.54
CA VAL A 68 0.95 6.83 -4.77
C VAL A 68 0.72 7.06 -6.27
N GLY A 69 1.79 7.28 -7.05
CA GLY A 69 1.71 7.39 -8.50
C GLY A 69 1.21 6.13 -9.20
N LYS A 70 1.42 4.96 -8.60
CA LYS A 70 0.97 3.66 -9.13
C LYS A 70 -0.48 3.33 -8.76
N ARG A 71 -1.19 4.18 -8.01
CA ARG A 71 -2.54 3.90 -7.49
C ARG A 71 -3.53 3.46 -8.57
N GLN A 72 -3.57 4.14 -9.70
CA GLN A 72 -4.50 3.82 -10.80
C GLN A 72 -4.18 2.46 -11.44
N ALA A 73 -2.89 2.16 -11.61
CA ALA A 73 -2.43 0.90 -12.19
C ALA A 73 -2.44 -0.26 -11.18
N ALA A 74 -2.46 0.02 -9.87
CA ALA A 74 -2.29 -0.99 -8.82
C ALA A 74 -3.33 -2.11 -8.90
N ARG A 75 -4.59 -1.77 -9.18
CA ARG A 75 -5.68 -2.74 -9.33
C ARG A 75 -5.41 -3.71 -10.49
N VAL A 76 -5.15 -3.16 -11.68
CA VAL A 76 -4.88 -3.96 -12.88
C VAL A 76 -3.63 -4.82 -12.70
N ARG A 77 -2.57 -4.26 -12.11
CA ARG A 77 -1.34 -5.00 -11.83
C ARG A 77 -1.54 -6.15 -10.86
N MET A 78 -2.37 -5.97 -9.83
CA MET A 78 -2.68 -7.02 -8.87
C MET A 78 -3.55 -8.12 -9.48
N GLU A 79 -4.48 -7.75 -10.37
CA GLU A 79 -5.28 -8.72 -11.12
C GLU A 79 -4.41 -9.57 -12.06
N ILE A 80 -3.53 -8.92 -12.84
CA ILE A 80 -2.56 -9.62 -13.71
C ILE A 80 -1.66 -10.55 -12.89
N ALA A 81 -1.14 -10.08 -11.75
CA ALA A 81 -0.27 -10.89 -10.89
C ALA A 81 -0.99 -12.11 -10.30
N GLN A 82 -2.26 -11.98 -9.93
CA GLN A 82 -3.07 -13.11 -9.46
C GLN A 82 -3.35 -14.11 -10.59
N LEU A 83 -3.70 -13.62 -11.78
CA LEU A 83 -3.93 -14.47 -12.94
C LEU A 83 -2.68 -15.23 -13.36
N ALA A 84 -1.50 -14.59 -13.33
CA ALA A 84 -0.24 -15.26 -13.60
C ALA A 84 0.01 -16.42 -12.62
N ARG A 85 -0.16 -16.19 -11.31
CA ARG A 85 -0.01 -17.26 -10.29
C ARG A 85 -1.02 -18.40 -10.48
N LEU A 86 -2.26 -18.07 -10.85
CA LEU A 86 -3.28 -19.08 -11.15
C LEU A 86 -2.90 -19.89 -12.39
N ASN A 87 -2.37 -19.25 -13.42
CA ASN A 87 -1.91 -19.92 -14.64
C ASN A 87 -0.72 -20.85 -14.36
N ASP A 88 0.22 -20.45 -13.51
CA ASP A 88 1.34 -21.28 -13.10
C ASP A 88 0.86 -22.51 -12.30
N ALA A 89 -0.10 -22.31 -11.38
CA ALA A 89 -0.69 -23.40 -10.60
C ALA A 89 -1.51 -24.37 -11.47
N ALA A 90 -2.25 -23.84 -12.47
CA ALA A 90 -2.97 -24.63 -13.45
C ALA A 90 -2.01 -25.48 -14.30
N SER A 91 -0.90 -24.89 -14.75
CA SER A 91 0.15 -25.61 -15.50
C SER A 91 0.78 -26.74 -14.68
N GLY A 92 0.77 -26.63 -13.35
CA GLY A 92 1.18 -27.67 -12.41
C GLY A 92 0.12 -28.75 -12.13
N GLY A 93 -1.04 -28.73 -12.81
CA GLY A 93 -2.10 -29.73 -12.69
C GLY A 93 -3.15 -29.46 -11.61
N ASN A 94 -3.20 -28.24 -11.05
CA ASN A 94 -4.24 -27.88 -10.08
C ASN A 94 -5.55 -27.50 -10.79
N VAL A 95 -6.49 -28.45 -10.85
CA VAL A 95 -7.82 -28.30 -11.50
C VAL A 95 -8.64 -27.14 -10.92
N ALA A 96 -8.48 -26.84 -9.62
CA ALA A 96 -9.17 -25.69 -9.00
C ALA A 96 -8.63 -24.35 -9.54
N ALA A 97 -7.35 -24.29 -9.91
CA ALA A 97 -6.74 -23.09 -10.48
C ALA A 97 -7.15 -22.86 -11.95
N GLU A 98 -7.50 -23.91 -12.70
CA GLU A 98 -7.94 -23.81 -14.10
C GLU A 98 -9.32 -23.15 -14.27
N THR A 99 -10.17 -23.27 -13.26
CA THR A 99 -11.57 -22.82 -13.34
C THR A 99 -11.68 -21.30 -13.53
N VAL A 100 -10.84 -20.53 -12.83
CA VAL A 100 -10.88 -19.05 -12.87
C VAL A 100 -10.43 -18.49 -14.23
N PRO A 101 -9.26 -18.86 -14.79
CA PRO A 101 -8.86 -18.45 -16.15
C PRO A 101 -9.87 -18.84 -17.23
N ALA A 102 -10.42 -20.07 -17.18
CA ALA A 102 -11.38 -20.55 -18.17
C ALA A 102 -12.68 -19.71 -18.17
N SER A 103 -13.16 -19.32 -16.98
CA SER A 103 -14.33 -18.46 -16.84
C SER A 103 -14.12 -17.07 -17.47
N ILE A 104 -12.93 -16.49 -17.29
CA ILE A 104 -12.54 -15.19 -17.85
C ILE A 104 -12.47 -15.27 -19.38
N TRP A 105 -11.86 -16.33 -19.93
CA TRP A 105 -11.82 -16.57 -21.37
C TRP A 105 -13.22 -16.67 -21.98
N THR A 106 -14.12 -17.38 -21.29
CA THR A 106 -15.51 -17.55 -21.71
C THR A 106 -16.24 -16.21 -21.75
N ALA A 107 -16.12 -15.39 -20.71
CA ALA A 107 -16.70 -14.04 -20.68
C ALA A 107 -16.17 -13.12 -21.80
N LEU A 108 -14.86 -13.18 -22.07
CA LEU A 108 -14.22 -12.40 -23.14
C LEU A 108 -14.68 -12.82 -24.53
N SER A 109 -14.86 -14.12 -24.77
CA SER A 109 -15.33 -14.62 -26.06
C SER A 109 -16.77 -14.21 -26.37
N HIS A 110 -17.64 -14.11 -25.34
CA HIS A 110 -19.01 -13.61 -25.49
C HIS A 110 -19.05 -12.11 -25.79
N ARG A 111 -18.24 -11.30 -25.09
CA ARG A 111 -18.19 -9.84 -25.29
C ARG A 111 -17.74 -9.47 -26.72
N ARG A 112 -16.81 -10.20 -27.33
CA ARG A 112 -16.35 -9.95 -28.71
C ARG A 112 -17.41 -10.26 -29.78
N ARG A 113 -18.32 -11.21 -29.54
CA ARG A 113 -19.38 -11.56 -30.51
C ARG A 113 -20.50 -10.52 -30.60
N HIS A 114 -20.71 -9.73 -29.55
CA HIS A 114 -21.75 -8.70 -29.52
C HIS A 114 -21.31 -7.37 -30.15
N SER A 115 -20.01 -7.05 -30.19
CA SER A 115 -19.55 -5.79 -30.80
C SER A 115 -19.58 -5.81 -32.32
N THR A 116 -19.41 -6.97 -32.95
CA THR A 116 -19.42 -7.14 -34.42
C THR A 116 -20.83 -7.11 -35.02
N ARG A 117 -21.88 -7.22 -34.19
CA ARG A 117 -23.29 -7.26 -34.64
C ARG A 117 -24.01 -5.91 -34.58
N ARG A 118 -23.38 -4.88 -34.00
CA ARG A 118 -23.97 -3.54 -33.78
C ARG A 118 -23.49 -2.49 -34.80
N SER A 119 -22.69 -2.89 -35.78
CA SER A 119 -22.09 -2.03 -36.80
C SER A 119 -22.58 -2.36 -38.23
N ARG A 120 -23.80 -2.87 -38.37
CA ARG A 120 -24.48 -3.11 -39.64
C ARG A 120 -25.86 -2.49 -39.62
#